data_AF-A0A949ZYI0-F1
#
_entry.id   AF-A0A949ZYI0-F1
#
_cell.length_a   1.000
_cell.length_b   1.000
_cell.length_c   1.000
_cell.angle_alpha   90.00
_cell.angle_beta   90.00
_cell.angle_gamma   90.00
#
_symmetry.space_group_name_H-M   'P 1'
#
loop_
_entity.id
_entity.type
_entity.pdbx_description
1 polymer ?
#
loop_
_entity_poly.entity_id
_entity_poly.type
_entity_poly.pdbx_seq_one_letter_code
_entity_poly.pdbx_strand_id
1 'polypeptide(L)'
;GDEPKAAAEFKKQLTDALKASGYPSKADPAQINKPMVILILVILVIYVTMVYGPIAALLVELFPTRIRYTSLSLPYHIGNGWFGGLLPATAFAIVAGTGNIYSGLWYPIIVASMTFVIGVLFLPETKDRDIYASD
;
A
#
# COMPACT_ATOMS: atom_id res chain seq x y z
N GLY A 1 11.39 33.22 -12.16
CA GLY A 1 10.25 32.40 -12.66
C GLY A 1 10.77 31.38 -13.63
N ASP A 2 11.69 30.54 -13.16
CA ASP A 2 12.57 29.72 -13.99
C ASP A 2 12.26 28.22 -13.90
N GLU A 3 11.64 27.78 -12.79
CA GLU A 3 11.13 26.41 -12.63
C GLU A 3 10.21 25.93 -13.76
N PRO A 4 9.20 26.69 -14.22
CA PRO A 4 8.33 26.22 -15.30
C PRO A 4 9.05 26.10 -16.66
N LYS A 5 10.11 26.90 -16.89
CA LYS A 5 10.92 26.80 -18.11
C LYS A 5 11.84 25.58 -18.08
N ALA A 6 12.52 25.35 -16.96
CA ALA A 6 13.39 24.18 -16.77
C ALA A 6 12.61 22.86 -16.88
N ALA A 7 11.41 22.80 -16.29
CA ALA A 7 10.54 21.62 -16.41
C ALA A 7 10.08 21.37 -17.86
N ALA A 8 9.76 22.43 -18.62
CA ALA A 8 9.35 22.30 -20.02
C ALA A 8 10.49 21.82 -20.91
N GLU A 9 11.71 22.31 -20.68
CA GLU A 9 12.90 21.92 -21.42
C GLU A 9 13.30 20.46 -21.12
N PHE A 10 13.27 20.06 -19.84
CA PHE A 10 13.48 18.67 -19.44
C PHE A 10 12.47 17.72 -20.09
N LYS A 11 11.18 18.08 -20.09
CA LYS A 11 10.13 17.26 -20.70
C LYS A 11 10.35 17.08 -22.21
N LYS A 12 10.81 18.13 -22.90
CA LYS A 12 11.17 18.06 -24.32
C LYS A 12 12.34 17.11 -24.56
N GLN A 13 13.44 17.30 -23.84
CA GLN A 13 14.63 16.45 -23.95
C GLN A 13 14.31 14.98 -23.66
N LEU A 14 13.52 14.71 -22.62
CA LEU A 14 13.07 13.36 -22.28
C LEU A 14 12.23 12.74 -23.40
N THR A 15 11.28 13.50 -23.96
CA THR A 15 10.42 13.01 -25.05
C THR A 15 11.23 12.67 -26.31
N ASP A 16 12.20 13.51 -26.65
CA ASP A 16 13.06 13.30 -27.82
C ASP A 16 13.99 12.09 -27.63
N ALA A 17 14.56 11.92 -26.43
CA ALA A 17 15.37 10.75 -26.08
C ALA A 17 14.57 9.43 -26.11
N LEU A 18 13.34 9.45 -25.61
CA LEU A 18 12.44 8.27 -25.65
C LEU A 18 12.10 7.87 -27.09
N LYS A 19 11.77 8.85 -27.96
CA LYS A 19 11.51 8.59 -29.37
C LYS A 19 12.74 8.03 -30.10
N ALA A 20 13.91 8.61 -29.86
CA ALA A 20 15.17 8.13 -30.45
C ALA A 20 15.49 6.69 -30.04
N SER A 21 15.08 6.29 -28.82
CA SER A 21 15.27 4.93 -28.28
C SER A 21 14.17 3.95 -28.70
N GLY A 22 13.21 4.36 -29.55
CA GLY A 22 12.11 3.51 -30.00
C GLY A 22 11.06 3.20 -28.93
N TYR A 23 11.00 3.95 -27.83
CA TYR A 23 9.98 3.75 -26.80
C TYR A 23 8.59 4.09 -27.35
N PRO A 24 7.58 3.21 -27.17
CA PRO A 24 6.24 3.46 -27.65
C PRO A 24 5.58 4.61 -26.86
N SER A 25 4.86 5.48 -27.57
CA SER A 25 4.19 6.66 -26.98
C SER A 25 2.98 6.30 -26.10
N LYS A 26 2.46 5.07 -26.26
CA LYS A 26 1.39 4.49 -25.44
C LYS A 26 1.71 3.01 -25.22
N ALA A 27 1.35 2.50 -24.04
CA ALA A 27 1.36 1.07 -23.80
C ALA A 27 0.39 0.37 -24.76
N ASP A 28 0.83 -0.73 -25.37
CA ASP A 28 0.01 -1.53 -26.28
C ASP A 28 -1.02 -2.34 -25.48
N PRO A 29 -2.33 -2.04 -25.57
CA PRO A 29 -3.35 -2.75 -24.81
C PRO A 29 -3.48 -4.24 -25.20
N ALA A 30 -2.98 -4.65 -26.37
CA ALA A 30 -2.99 -6.04 -26.82
C ALA A 30 -1.96 -6.90 -26.07
N GLN A 31 -0.92 -6.28 -25.48
CA GLN A 31 0.08 -6.99 -24.66
C GLN A 31 -0.41 -7.24 -23.23
N ILE A 32 -1.54 -6.66 -22.82
CA ILE A 32 -2.12 -6.86 -21.50
C ILE A 32 -2.87 -8.19 -21.48
N ASN A 33 -2.40 -9.14 -20.66
CA ASN A 33 -3.15 -10.35 -20.33
C ASN A 33 -4.34 -10.01 -19.39
N LYS A 34 -5.44 -9.53 -19.98
CA LYS A 34 -6.63 -9.08 -19.22
C LYS A 34 -7.20 -10.18 -18.30
N PRO A 35 -7.36 -11.44 -18.74
CA PRO A 35 -7.82 -12.52 -17.85
C PRO A 35 -6.93 -12.69 -16.62
N MET A 36 -5.60 -12.68 -16.80
CA MET A 36 -4.65 -12.81 -15.69
C MET A 36 -4.71 -11.63 -14.74
N VAL A 37 -4.82 -10.40 -15.26
CA VAL A 37 -4.98 -9.19 -14.44
C VAL A 37 -6.24 -9.28 -13.59
N ILE A 38 -7.37 -9.68 -14.18
CA ILE A 38 -8.64 -9.86 -13.45
C ILE A 38 -8.48 -10.93 -12.38
N LEU A 39 -7.87 -12.08 -12.70
CA LEU A 39 -7.64 -13.17 -11.75
C LEU A 39 -6.82 -12.70 -10.54
N ILE A 40 -5.71 -11.99 -10.77
CA ILE A 40 -4.87 -11.45 -9.70
C ILE A 40 -5.67 -10.46 -8.84
N LEU A 41 -6.44 -9.56 -9.46
CA LEU A 41 -7.27 -8.60 -8.71
C LEU A 41 -8.34 -9.30 -7.87
N VAL A 42 -8.98 -10.35 -8.38
CA VAL A 42 -9.95 -11.16 -7.63
C VAL A 42 -9.29 -11.81 -6.41
N ILE A 43 -8.11 -12.42 -6.58
CA ILE A 43 -7.36 -13.02 -5.47
C ILE A 43 -7.00 -11.95 -4.42
N LEU A 44 -6.53 -10.78 -4.85
CA LEU A 44 -6.21 -9.68 -3.94
C LEU A 44 -7.44 -9.17 -3.18
N VAL A 45 -8.61 -9.09 -3.82
CA VAL A 45 -9.86 -8.70 -3.16
C VAL A 45 -10.27 -9.73 -2.11
N ILE A 46 -10.12 -11.03 -2.40
CA ILE A 46 -10.37 -12.09 -1.41
C ILE A 46 -9.44 -11.93 -0.20
N TYR A 47 -8.15 -11.65 -0.43
CA TYR A 47 -7.22 -11.41 0.67
C TYR A 47 -7.59 -10.19 1.51
N VAL A 48 -7.99 -9.10 0.87
CA VAL A 48 -8.46 -7.90 1.57
C VAL A 48 -9.71 -8.22 2.41
N THR A 49 -10.68 -8.95 1.88
CA THR A 49 -11.91 -9.25 2.64
C THR A 49 -11.67 -10.18 3.82
N MET A 50 -10.80 -11.19 3.68
CA MET A 50 -10.41 -12.07 4.80
C MET A 50 -9.73 -11.31 5.94
N VAL A 51 -9.07 -10.19 5.63
CA VAL A 51 -8.38 -9.36 6.62
C VAL A 51 -9.34 -8.33 7.24
N TYR A 52 -10.17 -7.67 6.44
CA TYR A 52 -11.06 -6.61 6.93
C TYR A 52 -12.17 -7.11 7.86
N GLY A 53 -12.68 -8.34 7.65
CA GLY A 53 -13.71 -8.93 8.52
C GLY A 53 -13.24 -9.09 9.98
N PRO A 54 -12.17 -9.84 10.24
CA PRO A 54 -11.63 -10.05 11.59
C PRO A 54 -11.08 -8.78 12.24
N ILE A 55 -10.43 -7.89 11.48
CA ILE A 55 -9.85 -6.65 12.05
C ILE A 55 -10.92 -5.79 12.71
N ALA A 56 -12.10 -5.66 12.11
CA ALA A 56 -13.18 -4.87 12.68
C ALA A 56 -13.63 -5.41 14.05
N ALA A 57 -13.71 -6.74 14.20
CA ALA A 57 -14.07 -7.38 15.48
C ALA A 57 -12.95 -7.24 16.52
N LEU A 58 -11.70 -7.52 16.15
CA LEU A 58 -10.55 -7.42 17.06
C LEU A 58 -10.37 -6.01 17.63
N LEU A 59 -10.52 -4.97 16.80
CA LEU A 59 -10.40 -3.59 17.28
C LEU A 59 -11.53 -3.20 18.25
N VAL A 60 -12.73 -3.77 18.09
CA VAL A 60 -13.87 -3.56 18.99
C VAL A 60 -13.62 -4.22 20.35
N GLU A 61 -12.95 -5.38 20.36
CA GLU A 61 -12.59 -6.13 21.58
C GLU A 61 -11.40 -5.51 22.34
N LEU A 62 -10.43 -4.95 21.63
CA LEU A 62 -9.21 -4.38 22.22
C LEU A 62 -9.45 -3.05 22.95
N PHE A 63 -10.48 -2.29 22.57
CA PHE A 63 -10.73 -0.94 23.08
C PHE A 63 -12.08 -0.82 23.82
N PRO A 64 -12.11 -0.16 25.00
CA PRO A 64 -13.34 0.16 25.71
C PRO A 64 -14.32 0.96 24.84
N THR A 65 -15.62 0.69 25.02
CA THR A 65 -16.74 1.28 24.29
C THR A 65 -16.67 2.82 24.21
N ARG A 66 -16.31 3.47 25.33
CA ARG A 66 -16.22 4.93 25.47
C ARG A 66 -15.15 5.63 24.62
N ILE A 67 -14.06 4.95 24.22
CA ILE A 67 -12.97 5.52 23.42
C ILE A 67 -12.81 4.87 22.04
N ARG A 68 -13.65 3.88 21.72
CA ARG A 68 -13.51 3.03 20.54
C ARG A 68 -13.37 3.82 19.24
N TYR A 69 -14.16 4.88 19.03
CA TYR A 69 -14.09 5.70 17.82
C TYR A 69 -12.75 6.44 17.66
N THR A 70 -12.25 7.04 18.73
CA THR A 70 -10.96 7.74 18.74
C THR A 70 -9.79 6.75 18.61
N SER A 71 -9.89 5.61 19.30
CA SER A 71 -8.87 4.56 19.27
C SER A 71 -8.84 3.79 17.94
N LEU A 72 -9.95 3.68 17.19
CA LEU A 72 -9.97 3.07 15.85
C LEU A 72 -9.25 3.94 14.81
N SER A 73 -9.41 5.25 14.94
CA SER A 73 -8.93 6.24 13.97
C SER A 73 -7.40 6.31 13.95
N LEU A 74 -6.75 6.17 15.10
CA LEU A 74 -5.29 6.29 15.22
C LEU A 74 -4.51 5.21 14.45
N PRO A 75 -4.78 3.89 14.61
CA PRO A 75 -4.18 2.86 13.76
C PRO A 75 -4.50 3.07 12.28
N TYR A 76 -5.72 3.50 11.95
CA TYR A 76 -6.14 3.67 10.56
C TYR A 76 -5.39 4.83 9.88
N HIS A 77 -5.22 5.98 10.56
CA HIS A 77 -4.49 7.12 10.00
C HIS A 77 -2.99 6.90 9.94
N ILE A 78 -2.39 6.28 10.96
CA ILE A 78 -0.96 5.99 10.95
C ILE A 78 -0.65 4.92 9.89
N GLY A 79 -1.44 3.84 9.88
CA GLY A 79 -1.34 2.74 8.93
C GLY A 79 -1.47 3.21 7.48
N ASN A 80 -2.61 3.81 7.16
CA ASN A 80 -2.88 4.22 5.78
C ASN A 80 -2.11 5.48 5.39
N GLY A 81 -1.91 6.42 6.31
CA GLY A 81 -1.23 7.67 6.03
C GLY A 81 0.27 7.47 5.80
N TRP A 82 0.96 6.83 6.74
CA TRP A 82 2.42 6.71 6.66
C TRP A 82 2.82 5.53 5.76
N PHE A 83 2.38 4.32 6.08
CA PHE A 83 2.82 3.14 5.34
C PHE A 83 2.15 3.06 3.97
N GLY A 84 0.84 3.31 3.90
CA GLY A 84 0.09 3.32 2.65
C GLY A 84 0.44 4.52 1.76
N GLY A 85 0.44 5.72 2.32
CA GLY A 85 0.65 6.97 1.56
C GLY A 85 2.06 7.10 0.98
N LEU A 86 3.09 6.59 1.67
CA LEU A 86 4.47 6.61 1.18
C LEU A 86 4.80 5.46 0.21
N LEU A 87 3.92 4.46 0.09
CA LEU A 87 4.16 3.29 -0.77
C LEU A 87 4.44 3.69 -2.22
N PRO A 88 3.63 4.52 -2.90
CA PRO A 88 3.86 4.83 -4.32
C PRO A 88 5.18 5.56 -4.55
N ALA A 89 5.50 6.55 -3.71
CA ALA A 89 6.73 7.32 -3.82
C ALA A 89 7.97 6.44 -3.56
N THR A 90 7.93 5.60 -2.54
CA THR A 90 9.05 4.73 -2.16
C THR A 90 9.24 3.61 -3.17
N ALA A 91 8.16 2.95 -3.60
CA ALA A 91 8.21 1.91 -4.62
C ALA A 91 8.75 2.47 -5.94
N PHE A 92 8.30 3.67 -6.34
CA PHE A 92 8.84 4.34 -7.53
C PHE A 92 10.33 4.64 -7.39
N ALA A 93 10.77 5.18 -6.26
CA ALA A 93 12.19 5.47 -6.01
C ALA A 93 13.05 4.20 -6.06
N ILE A 94 12.58 3.09 -5.49
CA ILE A 94 13.28 1.80 -5.53
C ILE A 94 13.38 1.28 -6.97
N VAL A 95 12.27 1.31 -7.72
CA VAL A 95 12.25 0.87 -9.14
C VAL A 95 13.17 1.75 -9.99
N ALA A 96 13.12 3.07 -9.80
CA ALA A 96 13.96 4.02 -10.53
C ALA A 96 15.46 3.83 -10.23
N GLY A 97 15.83 3.55 -8.97
CA GLY A 97 17.22 3.32 -8.57
C GLY A 97 17.76 1.94 -8.97
N THR A 98 16.91 0.92 -9.05
CA THR A 98 17.32 -0.46 -9.37
C THR A 98 17.15 -0.83 -10.85
N GLY A 99 16.33 -0.10 -11.59
CA GLY A 99 15.93 -0.44 -12.95
C GLY A 99 15.01 -1.66 -13.07
N ASN A 100 14.60 -2.27 -11.95
CA ASN A 100 13.77 -3.47 -11.92
C ASN A 100 12.37 -3.13 -11.38
N ILE A 101 11.32 -3.39 -12.14
CA ILE A 101 9.93 -3.10 -11.72
C ILE A 101 9.47 -3.92 -10.50
N TYR A 102 10.05 -5.09 -10.27
CA TYR A 102 9.67 -5.98 -9.17
C TYR A 102 10.30 -5.57 -7.84
N SER A 103 11.35 -4.75 -7.85
CA SER A 103 12.02 -4.33 -6.62
C SER A 103 11.13 -3.45 -5.75
N GLY A 104 10.18 -2.70 -6.34
CA GLY A 104 9.18 -1.92 -5.63
C GLY A 104 8.27 -2.76 -4.72
N LEU A 105 8.13 -4.07 -4.99
CA LEU A 105 7.35 -5.00 -4.16
C LEU A 105 7.97 -5.23 -2.78
N TRP A 106 9.27 -4.97 -2.60
CA TRP A 106 9.93 -5.15 -1.31
C TRP A 106 9.35 -4.24 -0.22
N TYR A 107 8.90 -3.04 -0.57
CA TYR A 107 8.30 -2.12 0.40
C TYR A 107 7.07 -2.73 1.11
N PRO A 108 5.99 -3.14 0.40
CA PRO A 108 4.85 -3.76 1.06
C PRO A 108 5.19 -5.11 1.70
N ILE A 109 6.12 -5.89 1.13
CA ILE A 109 6.54 -7.18 1.70
C ILE A 109 7.20 -7.00 3.07
N ILE A 110 8.13 -6.06 3.19
CA ILE A 110 8.85 -5.77 4.45
C ILE A 110 7.86 -5.24 5.49
N VAL A 111 7.00 -4.30 5.13
CA VAL A 111 6.00 -3.73 6.05
C VAL A 111 4.99 -4.79 6.52
N ALA A 112 4.51 -5.65 5.62
CA ALA A 112 3.61 -6.75 5.97
C ALA A 112 4.30 -7.77 6.87
N SER A 113 5.54 -8.14 6.57
CA SER A 113 6.32 -9.10 7.38
C SER A 113 6.61 -8.55 8.78
N MET A 114 6.96 -7.27 8.87
CA MET A 114 7.14 -6.58 10.15
C MET A 114 5.84 -6.56 10.96
N THR A 115 4.71 -6.22 10.33
CA THR A 115 3.39 -6.23 10.97
C THR A 115 3.03 -7.62 11.46
N PHE A 116 3.31 -8.66 10.68
CA PHE A 116 3.08 -10.05 11.08
C PHE A 116 3.92 -10.43 12.30
N VAL A 117 5.23 -10.15 12.29
CA VAL A 117 6.11 -10.44 13.43
C VAL A 117 5.68 -9.70 14.69
N ILE A 118 5.37 -8.40 14.57
CA ILE A 118 4.89 -7.60 15.71
C ILE A 118 3.54 -8.13 16.21
N GLY A 119 2.61 -8.44 15.32
CA GLY A 119 1.31 -8.99 15.68
C GLY A 119 1.42 -10.32 16.42
N VAL A 120 2.25 -11.24 15.93
CA VAL A 120 2.46 -12.55 16.57
C VAL A 120 3.10 -12.40 17.97
N LEU A 121 3.98 -11.43 18.17
CA LEU A 121 4.71 -11.27 19.43
C LEU A 121 3.96 -10.43 20.48
N PHE A 122 3.17 -9.43 20.05
CA PHE A 122 2.63 -8.40 20.94
C PHE A 122 1.10 -8.32 20.96
N LEU A 123 0.39 -8.95 20.04
CA LEU A 123 -1.08 -8.91 20.05
C LEU A 123 -1.59 -9.84 21.17
N PRO A 124 -2.31 -9.32 22.17
CA PRO A 124 -2.83 -10.14 23.25
C PRO A 124 -4.00 -11.01 22.75
N GLU A 125 -4.11 -12.22 23.30
CA GLU A 125 -5.28 -13.08 23.10
C GLU A 125 -6.52 -12.45 23.74
N THR A 126 -7.56 -12.17 22.96
CA THR A 126 -8.77 -11.43 23.41
C THR A 126 -9.95 -12.32 23.73
N LYS A 127 -9.89 -13.63 23.45
CA LYS A 127 -11.02 -14.58 23.58
C LYS A 127 -11.75 -14.57 24.94
N ASP A 128 -11.04 -14.34 26.03
CA ASP A 128 -11.60 -14.41 27.39
C ASP A 128 -11.70 -13.05 28.10
N ARG A 129 -11.57 -11.93 27.36
CA ARG A 129 -11.56 -10.59 27.95
C ARG A 129 -12.97 -10.02 28.04
N ASP A 130 -13.47 -9.83 29.27
CA ASP A 130 -14.75 -9.17 29.53
C ASP A 130 -14.66 -7.67 29.18
N ILE A 131 -15.35 -7.28 28.12
CA ILE A 131 -15.43 -5.91 27.59
C ILE A 131 -16.35 -4.98 28.41
N TYR A 132 -17.13 -5.52 29.36
CA TYR A 132 -18.00 -4.76 30.27
C TYR A 132 -17.47 -4.69 31.70
N ALA A 133 -16.39 -5.40 32.04
CA ALA A 133 -15.85 -5.45 33.40
C ALA A 133 -15.28 -4.11 33.93
N SER A 134 -15.23 -3.06 33.11
CA SER A 134 -14.68 -1.74 33.47
C SER A 134 -15.59 -0.56 33.09
N ASP A 135 -16.86 -0.85 32.79
CA ASP A 135 -17.93 0.15 32.64
C ASP A 135 -18.64 0.37 33.99
#